data_AF-A0A1H7BIU4-F1
#
_entry.id   AF-A0A1H7BIU4-F1
#
_cell.length_a   1.000
_cell.length_b   1.000
_cell.length_c   1.000
_cell.angle_alpha   90.00
_cell.angle_beta   90.00
_cell.angle_gamma   90.00
#
_symmetry.space_group_name_H-M   'P 1'
#
loop_
_entity.id
_entity.type
_entity.pdbx_description
1 polymer ?
#
loop_
_entity_poly.entity_id
_entity_poly.type
_entity_poly.pdbx_seq_one_letter_code
_entity_poly.pdbx_strand_id
1 'polypeptide(L)'
;MSGQAKLTLLCALLLGAAQAQPAASPASPPAQVTSPQTPAAEGPETSDRDGQADALRTGVPDVSGAPVPLTVEQERAAQRLGTKIHCPICSGESIAQSQTDISRQMMDEVRAGIRAGKSEQAILSAFVASYGERILLEPPRRGLNWVLWTGPLAALALGGALWAGYLRRASRPPAQELSAEDERRIQEMLRERREVPGDA
;
A
#
# COMPACT_ATOMS: atom_id res chain seq x y z
N MET A 1 -21.64 -38.51 -23.85
CA MET A 1 -22.54 -37.58 -23.11
C MET A 1 -22.06 -37.21 -21.69
N SER A 2 -20.76 -37.28 -21.36
CA SER A 2 -20.24 -37.04 -19.99
C SER A 2 -19.51 -35.69 -19.81
N GLY A 3 -19.19 -34.99 -20.90
CA GLY A 3 -18.34 -33.78 -20.86
C GLY A 3 -19.05 -32.50 -20.43
N GLN A 4 -20.32 -32.31 -20.83
CA GLN A 4 -21.06 -31.07 -20.54
C GLN A 4 -21.50 -30.98 -19.07
N ALA A 5 -21.87 -32.11 -18.44
CA ALA A 5 -22.28 -32.13 -17.04
C ALA A 5 -21.16 -31.72 -16.07
N LYS A 6 -19.90 -32.07 -16.37
CA LYS A 6 -18.73 -31.64 -15.56
C LYS A 6 -18.38 -30.18 -15.78
N LEU A 7 -18.63 -29.63 -16.98
CA LEU A 7 -18.37 -28.23 -17.29
C LEU A 7 -19.42 -27.31 -16.65
N THR A 8 -20.69 -27.71 -16.64
CA THR A 8 -21.76 -26.97 -15.96
C THR A 8 -21.61 -27.00 -14.43
N LEU A 9 -21.15 -28.11 -13.85
CA LEU A 9 -20.87 -28.20 -12.40
C LEU A 9 -19.67 -27.33 -11.99
N LEU A 10 -18.63 -27.24 -12.82
CA LEU A 10 -17.48 -26.37 -12.57
C LEU A 10 -17.83 -24.88 -12.73
N CYS A 11 -18.69 -24.52 -13.70
CA CYS A 11 -19.21 -23.16 -13.84
C CYS A 11 -20.12 -22.75 -12.68
N ALA A 12 -20.97 -23.66 -12.19
CA ALA A 12 -21.85 -23.38 -11.04
C ALA A 12 -21.05 -23.20 -9.72
N LEU A 13 -19.94 -23.91 -9.54
CA LEU A 13 -19.03 -23.75 -8.39
C LEU A 13 -18.18 -22.48 -8.46
N LEU A 14 -17.95 -21.92 -9.66
CA LEU A 14 -17.18 -20.68 -9.84
C LEU A 14 -18.05 -19.41 -9.84
N LEU A 15 -19.36 -19.51 -10.09
CA LEU A 15 -20.29 -18.37 -10.09
C LEU A 15 -21.10 -18.20 -8.78
N GLY A 16 -21.00 -19.15 -7.86
CA GLY A 16 -21.77 -19.17 -6.62
C GLY A 16 -21.04 -18.60 -5.40
N ALA A 17 -20.77 -17.29 -5.37
CA ALA A 17 -20.74 -16.50 -4.13
C ALA A 17 -20.64 -14.99 -4.41
N ALA A 18 -21.66 -14.27 -3.95
CA ALA A 18 -21.65 -12.84 -3.60
C ALA A 18 -21.83 -11.79 -4.72
N GLN A 19 -22.99 -11.85 -5.38
CA GLN A 19 -23.76 -10.63 -5.61
C GLN A 19 -24.43 -10.24 -4.28
N ALA A 20 -23.87 -9.25 -3.58
CA ALA A 20 -24.52 -8.57 -2.46
C ALA A 20 -24.08 -7.10 -2.40
N GLN A 21 -24.72 -6.27 -3.21
CA GLN A 21 -25.10 -4.90 -2.86
C GLN A 21 -26.62 -4.82 -3.10
N PRO A 22 -27.42 -3.98 -2.43
CA PRO A 22 -27.05 -2.77 -1.69
C PRO A 22 -27.74 -2.61 -0.31
N ALA A 23 -27.13 -1.84 0.59
CA ALA A 23 -27.87 -1.19 1.67
C ALA A 23 -27.34 0.24 1.83
N ALA A 24 -28.26 1.18 1.64
CA ALA A 24 -28.06 2.60 1.82
C ALA A 24 -27.69 2.97 3.26
N SER A 25 -26.89 4.03 3.40
CA SER A 25 -26.88 5.13 4.39
C SER A 25 -27.57 4.94 5.76
N PRO A 26 -27.01 5.49 6.86
CA PRO A 26 -27.05 6.94 7.02
C PRO A 26 -25.80 7.60 7.63
N ALA A 27 -25.59 8.84 7.21
CA ALA A 27 -25.05 9.97 7.99
C ALA A 27 -24.18 9.65 9.22
N SER A 28 -22.89 9.96 9.11
CA SER A 28 -22.19 10.66 10.19
C SER A 28 -21.50 11.87 9.57
N PRO A 29 -21.89 13.09 9.94
CA PRO A 29 -21.19 14.28 9.48
C PRO A 29 -19.74 14.20 10.00
N PRO A 30 -18.72 14.68 9.27
CA PRO A 30 -17.54 15.12 9.99
C PRO A 30 -18.06 16.20 10.94
N ALA A 31 -17.92 15.95 12.24
CA ALA A 31 -18.03 16.99 13.24
C ALA A 31 -17.16 18.13 12.71
N GLN A 32 -17.84 19.17 12.22
CA GLN A 32 -17.22 20.43 11.90
C GLN A 32 -16.63 20.86 13.23
N VAL A 33 -15.31 20.70 13.36
CA VAL A 33 -14.56 21.48 14.31
C VAL A 33 -14.68 22.90 13.77
N THR A 34 -15.78 23.54 14.12
CA THR A 34 -15.94 24.98 14.09
C THR A 34 -14.89 25.50 15.06
N SER A 35 -13.68 25.67 14.55
CA SER A 35 -12.74 26.58 15.17
C SER A 35 -13.44 27.93 15.30
N PRO A 36 -13.38 28.59 16.47
CA PRO A 36 -13.83 29.96 16.57
C PRO A 36 -13.05 30.78 15.54
N GLN A 37 -13.78 31.50 14.70
CA GLN A 37 -13.21 32.61 13.93
C GLN A 37 -12.68 33.61 14.95
N THR A 38 -11.38 33.54 15.25
CA THR A 38 -10.68 34.70 15.78
C THR A 38 -10.44 35.61 14.59
N PRO A 39 -11.04 36.81 14.54
CA PRO A 39 -10.80 37.74 13.47
C PRO A 39 -9.30 38.07 13.47
N ALA A 40 -8.74 38.08 12.26
CA ALA A 40 -7.47 38.71 11.98
C ALA A 40 -7.54 40.17 12.48
N ALA A 41 -7.01 40.38 13.68
CA ALA A 41 -6.54 41.69 14.07
C ALA A 41 -5.24 41.91 13.31
N GLU A 42 -5.38 42.58 12.18
CA GLU A 42 -4.36 43.37 11.50
C GLU A 42 -3.43 43.98 12.56
N GLY A 43 -2.21 43.46 12.67
CA GLY A 43 -1.15 44.10 13.44
C GLY A 43 -0.57 45.21 12.57
N PRO A 44 -0.56 46.48 13.02
CA PRO A 44 0.07 47.55 12.26
C PRO A 44 1.58 47.35 12.27
N GLU A 45 2.15 47.28 11.07
CA GLU A 45 3.58 47.41 10.83
C GLU A 45 4.02 48.82 11.25
N THR A 46 4.44 49.01 12.50
CA THR A 46 5.21 50.19 12.88
C THR A 46 6.68 49.80 12.97
N SER A 47 7.32 49.96 11.82
CA SER A 47 8.74 50.24 11.69
C SER A 47 9.06 51.53 12.46
N ASP A 48 9.27 51.40 13.76
CA ASP A 48 9.88 52.44 14.58
C ASP A 48 11.19 51.87 15.15
N ARG A 49 12.22 51.94 14.29
CA ARG A 49 13.60 51.99 14.75
C ARG A 49 13.76 53.38 15.35
N ASP A 50 13.87 53.48 16.67
CA ASP A 50 14.71 54.42 17.42
C ASP A 50 14.22 54.45 18.89
N GLY A 51 14.93 53.77 19.81
CA GLY A 51 14.71 53.99 21.25
C GLY A 51 14.76 52.81 22.21
N GLN A 52 15.56 51.76 21.97
CA GLN A 52 15.77 50.72 23.00
C GLN A 52 17.27 50.39 23.20
N ALA A 53 18.08 51.43 23.35
CA ALA A 53 19.24 51.36 24.22
C ALA A 53 18.76 51.73 25.64
N ASP A 54 19.26 51.05 26.66
CA ASP A 54 18.93 51.27 28.09
C ASP A 54 17.54 50.81 28.57
N ALA A 55 17.36 49.49 28.71
CA ALA A 55 16.70 48.92 29.90
C ALA A 55 16.93 47.41 30.02
N LEU A 56 17.46 47.01 31.18
CA LEU A 56 17.29 45.69 31.81
C LEU A 56 17.92 44.47 31.14
N ARG A 57 19.24 44.47 31.31
CA ARG A 57 20.15 43.33 31.39
C ARG A 57 19.89 42.40 32.61
N THR A 58 18.66 42.22 33.07
CA THR A 58 18.31 41.38 34.23
C THR A 58 16.97 40.71 34.02
N GLY A 59 17.00 39.48 33.52
CA GLY A 59 15.81 38.66 33.32
C GLY A 59 15.97 37.68 32.16
N VAL A 60 17.07 36.93 32.11
CA VAL A 60 17.05 35.69 31.33
C VAL A 60 16.28 34.70 32.20
N PRO A 61 15.04 34.30 31.86
CA PRO A 61 14.37 33.22 32.57
C PRO A 61 15.28 32.00 32.50
N ASP A 62 15.57 31.43 33.66
CA ASP A 62 16.29 30.19 33.83
C ASP A 62 15.72 29.12 32.88
N VAL A 63 16.48 28.81 31.83
CA VAL A 63 16.12 27.79 30.83
C VAL A 63 16.35 26.38 31.39
N SER A 64 16.37 26.19 32.72
CA SER A 64 16.52 24.88 33.37
C SER A 64 15.35 23.91 33.12
N GLY A 65 14.34 24.32 32.35
CA GLY A 65 13.33 23.43 31.78
C GLY A 65 13.71 22.84 30.41
N ALA A 66 14.87 23.18 29.84
CA ALA A 66 15.31 22.64 28.56
C ALA A 66 15.50 21.12 28.69
N PRO A 67 14.87 20.31 27.82
CA PRO A 67 15.05 18.87 27.85
C PRO A 67 16.54 18.52 27.73
N VAL A 68 17.03 17.65 28.63
CA VAL A 68 18.40 17.13 28.59
C VAL A 68 18.75 16.71 27.15
N PRO A 69 19.90 17.16 26.61
CA PRO A 69 20.27 16.85 25.24
C PRO A 69 20.44 15.33 25.07
N LEU A 70 19.85 14.81 24.00
CA LEU A 70 20.05 13.41 23.61
C LEU A 70 21.53 13.16 23.28
N THR A 71 21.98 11.94 23.51
CA THR A 71 23.28 11.49 22.97
C THR A 71 23.24 11.47 21.44
N VAL A 72 24.40 11.55 20.78
CA VAL A 72 24.49 11.52 19.31
C VAL A 72 23.80 10.28 18.71
N GLU A 73 23.93 9.13 19.37
CA GLU A 73 23.29 7.89 18.92
C GLU A 73 21.76 7.92 19.08
N GLN A 74 21.25 8.52 20.15
CA GLN A 74 19.81 8.69 20.34
C GLN A 74 19.21 9.70 19.37
N GLU A 75 19.91 10.79 19.06
CA GLU A 75 19.43 11.75 18.05
C GLU A 75 19.42 11.11 16.66
N ARG A 76 20.44 10.31 16.31
CA ARG A 76 20.44 9.50 15.08
C ARG A 76 19.26 8.52 15.05
N ALA A 77 18.96 7.87 16.17
CA ALA A 77 17.78 7.00 16.26
C ALA A 77 16.47 7.79 16.10
N ALA A 78 16.37 8.98 16.71
CA ALA A 78 15.21 9.86 16.57
C ALA A 78 14.99 10.26 15.10
N GLN A 79 16.05 10.64 14.40
CA GLN A 79 15.97 10.98 12.98
C GLN A 79 15.56 9.78 12.12
N ARG A 80 16.16 8.60 12.35
CA ARG A 80 15.76 7.36 11.65
C ARG A 80 14.31 6.94 11.93
N LEU A 81 13.79 7.24 13.11
CA LEU A 81 12.40 6.94 13.45
C LEU A 81 11.46 7.97 12.81
N GLY A 82 11.86 9.24 12.78
CA GLY A 82 11.11 10.31 12.15
C GLY A 82 10.95 10.14 10.63
N THR A 83 11.90 9.48 9.93
CA THR A 83 11.71 9.16 8.50
C THR A 83 10.64 8.09 8.25
N LYS A 84 10.27 7.31 9.26
CA LYS A 84 9.21 6.30 9.16
C LYS A 84 7.81 6.88 9.41
N ILE A 85 7.72 8.13 9.88
CA ILE A 85 6.48 8.79 10.28
C ILE A 85 6.17 9.93 9.29
N HIS A 86 4.97 9.91 8.71
CA HIS A 86 4.48 10.88 7.74
C HIS A 86 3.91 12.10 8.46
N CYS A 87 4.15 13.29 7.92
CA CYS A 87 3.51 14.50 8.41
C CYS A 87 2.09 14.61 7.83
N PRO A 88 1.02 14.55 8.64
CA PRO A 88 -0.36 14.43 8.15
C PRO A 88 -0.86 15.66 7.38
N ILE A 89 -0.19 16.81 7.56
CA ILE A 89 -0.53 18.07 6.89
C ILE A 89 0.45 18.44 5.77
N CYS A 90 1.54 17.69 5.62
CA CYS A 90 2.59 17.97 4.65
C CYS A 90 2.37 17.14 3.37
N SER A 91 2.86 17.66 2.25
CA SER A 91 2.70 17.04 0.92
C SER A 91 3.61 15.82 0.72
N GLY A 92 3.37 14.74 1.47
CA GLY A 92 4.05 13.45 1.26
C GLY A 92 5.42 13.31 1.93
N GLU A 93 5.79 14.23 2.81
CA GLU A 93 7.09 14.22 3.50
C GLU A 93 7.03 13.56 4.88
N SER A 94 8.18 13.09 5.36
CA SER A 94 8.33 12.58 6.72
C SER A 94 8.51 13.72 7.74
N ILE A 95 8.19 13.47 9.01
CA ILE A 95 8.38 14.46 10.09
C ILE A 95 9.85 14.80 10.33
N ALA A 96 10.79 13.96 9.90
CA ALA A 96 12.22 14.23 9.97
C ALA A 96 12.70 15.18 8.86
N GLN A 97 11.96 15.30 7.75
CA GLN A 97 12.34 16.11 6.59
C GLN A 97 11.55 17.42 6.51
N SER A 98 10.30 17.42 6.99
CA SER A 98 9.45 18.59 6.93
C SER A 98 9.77 19.60 8.04
N GLN A 99 9.83 20.88 7.68
CA GLN A 99 10.18 21.99 8.58
C GLN A 99 8.94 22.69 9.17
N THR A 100 7.81 21.99 9.30
CA THR A 100 6.57 22.52 9.88
C THR A 100 6.59 22.46 11.41
N ASP A 101 5.80 23.33 12.07
CA ASP A 101 5.67 23.33 13.53
C ASP A 101 5.18 21.98 14.08
N ILE A 102 4.23 21.35 13.38
CA ILE A 102 3.73 20.03 13.77
C ILE A 102 4.81 18.95 13.70
N SER A 103 5.69 19.01 12.68
CA SER A 103 6.76 18.02 12.52
C SER A 103 7.80 18.17 13.63
N ARG A 104 8.12 19.41 14.03
CA ARG A 104 8.97 19.68 15.20
C ARG A 104 8.36 19.12 16.47
N GLN A 105 7.08 19.38 16.72
CA GLN A 105 6.38 18.87 17.91
C GLN A 105 6.36 17.33 17.96
N MET A 106 6.05 16.67 16.84
CA MET A 106 6.08 15.20 16.76
C MET A 106 7.49 14.64 16.93
N MET A 107 8.52 15.31 16.39
CA MET A 107 9.91 14.94 16.63
C MET A 107 10.30 15.06 18.10
N ASP A 108 9.78 16.05 18.82
CA ASP A 108 10.03 16.19 20.26
C ASP A 108 9.38 15.07 21.07
N GLU A 109 8.19 14.61 20.67
CA GLU A 109 7.56 13.40 21.23
C GLU A 109 8.39 12.13 20.96
N VAL A 110 8.93 11.98 19.75
CA VAL A 110 9.84 10.87 19.40
C VAL A 110 11.08 10.91 20.29
N ARG A 111 11.72 12.08 20.43
CA ARG A 111 12.88 12.28 21.30
C ARG A 111 12.53 11.97 22.77
N ALA A 112 11.36 12.37 23.24
CA ALA A 112 10.88 12.05 24.58
C ALA A 112 10.70 10.53 24.77
N GLY A 113 10.17 9.82 23.77
CA GLY A 113 10.04 8.37 23.78
C GLY A 113 11.39 7.65 23.87
N ILE A 114 12.39 8.12 23.11
CA ILE A 114 13.75 7.57 23.13
C ILE A 114 14.45 7.87 24.47
N ARG A 115 14.27 9.08 25.03
CA ARG A 115 14.76 9.40 26.38
C ARG A 115 14.16 8.48 27.45
N ALA A 116 12.89 8.14 27.30
CA ALA A 116 12.19 7.21 28.18
C ALA A 116 12.60 5.74 27.99
N GLY A 117 13.54 5.42 27.08
CA GLY A 117 14.01 4.06 26.84
C GLY A 117 13.00 3.15 26.14
N LYS A 118 11.98 3.72 25.48
CA LYS A 118 10.97 2.93 24.74
C LYS A 118 11.60 2.33 23.48
N SER A 119 11.13 1.15 23.09
CA SER A 119 11.53 0.54 21.82
C SER A 119 10.95 1.31 20.62
N GLU A 120 11.60 1.22 19.47
CA GLU A 120 11.10 1.84 18.23
C GLU A 120 9.66 1.43 17.91
N GLN A 121 9.32 0.14 18.06
CA GLN A 121 7.96 -0.34 17.79
C GLN A 121 6.94 0.23 18.78
N ALA A 122 7.31 0.41 20.05
CA ALA A 122 6.42 0.98 21.05
C ALA A 122 6.12 2.45 20.73
N ILE A 123 7.14 3.23 20.33
CA ILE A 123 6.97 4.63 19.93
C ILE A 123 6.05 4.71 18.70
N LEU A 124 6.33 3.93 17.65
CA LEU A 124 5.48 3.92 16.44
C LEU A 124 4.04 3.50 16.75
N SER A 125 3.84 2.50 17.61
CA SER A 125 2.50 2.06 18.00
C SER A 125 1.71 3.13 18.77
N ALA A 126 2.39 3.97 19.56
CA ALA A 126 1.75 5.11 20.23
C ALA A 126 1.29 6.17 19.21
N PHE A 127 2.09 6.45 18.18
CA PHE A 127 1.67 7.33 17.09
C PHE A 127 0.52 6.72 16.29
N VAL A 128 0.53 5.43 16.00
CA VAL A 128 -0.60 4.75 15.31
C VAL A 128 -1.88 4.80 16.15
N ALA A 129 -1.78 4.65 17.47
CA ALA A 129 -2.94 4.71 18.35
C ALA A 129 -3.62 6.10 18.34
N SER A 130 -2.82 7.18 18.24
CA SER A 130 -3.33 8.55 18.23
C SER A 130 -3.72 9.07 16.84
N TYR A 131 -2.95 8.73 15.79
CA TYR A 131 -3.09 9.29 14.43
C TYR A 131 -3.57 8.28 13.38
N GLY A 132 -3.68 7.00 13.73
CA GLY A 132 -4.08 5.91 12.83
C GLY A 132 -2.93 5.30 12.04
N GLU A 133 -3.23 4.25 11.26
CA GLU A 133 -2.20 3.48 10.52
C GLU A 133 -1.57 4.26 9.36
N ARG A 134 -2.23 5.31 8.86
CA ARG A 134 -1.75 6.16 7.76
C ARG A 134 -0.58 7.07 8.13
N ILE A 135 -0.26 7.18 9.42
CA ILE A 135 0.85 8.01 9.89
C ILE A 135 2.21 7.35 9.65
N LEU A 136 2.25 6.03 9.43
CA LEU A 136 3.50 5.35 9.05
C LEU A 136 3.66 5.42 7.53
N LEU A 137 4.86 5.78 7.07
CA LEU A 137 5.20 5.74 5.63
C LEU A 137 5.10 4.31 5.08
N GLU A 138 5.41 3.32 5.92
CA GLU A 138 5.29 1.91 5.58
C GLU A 138 4.13 1.28 6.35
N PRO A 139 3.05 0.88 5.68
CA PRO A 139 1.93 0.24 6.34
C PRO A 139 2.41 -1.11 6.93
N PRO A 140 2.08 -1.41 8.19
CA PRO A 140 2.49 -2.67 8.81
C PRO A 140 1.93 -3.85 7.99
N ARG A 141 2.77 -4.87 7.74
CA ARG A 141 2.38 -6.09 7.02
C ARG A 141 1.52 -7.00 7.91
N ARG A 142 0.34 -6.55 8.32
CA ARG A 142 -0.60 -7.33 9.14
C ARG A 142 -2.01 -7.26 8.55
N GLY A 143 -2.80 -8.31 8.78
CA GLY A 143 -4.20 -8.38 8.35
C GLY A 143 -4.39 -8.32 6.84
N LEU A 144 -5.31 -7.45 6.38
CA LEU A 144 -5.67 -7.28 4.97
C LEU A 144 -4.48 -6.84 4.09
N ASN A 145 -3.54 -6.10 4.67
CA ASN A 145 -2.31 -5.68 4.02
C ASN A 145 -1.46 -6.89 3.59
N TRP A 146 -1.54 -8.03 4.30
CA TRP A 146 -0.83 -9.24 3.87
C TRP A 146 -1.45 -9.84 2.60
N VAL A 147 -2.78 -9.87 2.52
CA VAL A 147 -3.51 -10.39 1.35
C VAL A 147 -3.16 -9.60 0.10
N LEU A 148 -3.13 -8.27 0.18
CA LEU A 148 -2.80 -7.42 -0.97
C LEU A 148 -1.35 -7.62 -1.45
N TRP A 149 -0.43 -8.01 -0.56
CA TRP A 149 0.97 -8.29 -0.91
C TRP A 149 1.14 -9.70 -1.48
N THR A 150 0.37 -10.67 -0.98
CA THR A 150 0.36 -12.06 -1.52
C THR A 150 -0.49 -12.22 -2.78
N GLY A 151 -1.44 -11.33 -3.01
CA GLY A 151 -2.41 -11.38 -4.10
C GLY A 151 -1.76 -11.49 -5.48
N PRO A 152 -0.80 -10.63 -5.84
CA PRO A 152 -0.10 -10.71 -7.13
C PRO A 152 0.62 -12.06 -7.32
N LEU A 153 1.29 -12.57 -6.28
CA LEU A 153 2.00 -13.85 -6.33
C LEU A 153 1.04 -15.03 -6.48
N ALA A 154 -0.06 -15.02 -5.72
CA ALA A 154 -1.09 -16.04 -5.79
C ALA A 154 -1.80 -16.04 -7.15
N ALA A 155 -2.11 -14.86 -7.70
CA ALA A 155 -2.72 -14.71 -9.01
C ALA A 155 -1.79 -15.23 -10.12
N LEU A 156 -0.49 -14.93 -10.04
CA LEU A 156 0.50 -15.41 -11.00
C LEU A 156 0.67 -16.94 -10.93
N ALA A 157 0.72 -17.49 -9.72
CA ALA A 157 0.80 -18.94 -9.52
C ALA A 157 -0.45 -19.66 -10.06
N LEU A 158 -1.64 -19.12 -9.78
CA LEU A 158 -2.90 -19.67 -10.26
C LEU A 158 -3.00 -19.57 -11.79
N GLY A 159 -2.71 -18.41 -12.37
CA GLY A 159 -2.69 -18.20 -13.81
C GLY A 159 -1.68 -19.12 -14.51
N GLY A 160 -0.48 -19.25 -13.96
CA GLY A 160 0.55 -20.16 -14.47
C GLY A 160 0.15 -21.63 -14.39
N ALA A 161 -0.50 -22.05 -13.30
CA ALA A 161 -1.00 -23.42 -13.15
C ALA A 161 -2.10 -23.74 -14.17
N LEU A 162 -3.05 -22.82 -14.38
CA LEU A 162 -4.11 -22.96 -15.38
C LEU A 162 -3.54 -22.99 -16.79
N TRP A 163 -2.61 -22.10 -17.11
CA TRP A 163 -1.94 -22.04 -18.41
C TRP A 163 -1.14 -23.32 -18.69
N ALA A 164 -0.35 -23.79 -17.73
CA ALA A 164 0.40 -25.05 -17.86
C ALA A 164 -0.53 -26.25 -18.00
N GLY A 165 -1.67 -26.26 -17.29
CA GLY A 165 -2.71 -27.29 -17.43
C GLY A 165 -3.35 -27.28 -18.83
N TYR A 166 -3.63 -26.09 -19.37
CA TYR A 166 -4.16 -25.92 -20.72
C TYR A 166 -3.17 -26.44 -21.78
N LEU A 167 -1.91 -26.01 -21.72
CA LEU A 167 -0.87 -26.47 -22.65
C LEU A 167 -0.66 -27.98 -22.55
N ARG A 168 -0.58 -28.55 -21.34
CA ARG A 168 -0.44 -30.00 -21.15
C ARG A 168 -1.63 -30.78 -21.70
N ARG A 169 -2.83 -30.22 -21.67
CA ARG A 169 -4.01 -30.85 -22.27
C ARG A 169 -4.00 -30.76 -23.79
N ALA A 170 -3.54 -29.64 -24.35
CA ALA A 170 -3.39 -29.45 -25.79
C ALA A 170 -2.28 -30.34 -26.39
N SER A 171 -1.20 -30.58 -25.64
CA SER A 171 -0.09 -31.44 -26.05
C SER A 171 -0.31 -32.93 -25.79
N ARG A 172 -1.45 -33.34 -25.22
CA ARG A 172 -1.81 -34.77 -25.19
C ARG A 172 -2.19 -35.16 -26.61
N PRO A 173 -1.40 -36.00 -27.31
CA PRO A 173 -1.83 -36.49 -28.60
C PRO A 173 -3.18 -37.19 -28.39
N PRO A 174 -4.19 -36.92 -29.23
CA PRO A 174 -5.42 -37.67 -29.18
C PRO A 174 -5.06 -39.15 -29.25
N ALA A 175 -5.61 -39.96 -28.35
CA ALA A 175 -5.36 -41.40 -28.31
C ALA A 175 -5.89 -42.15 -29.56
N GLN A 176 -6.42 -41.42 -30.55
CA GLN A 176 -6.55 -41.89 -31.92
C GLN A 176 -5.19 -41.72 -32.60
N GLU A 177 -4.30 -42.71 -32.38
CA GLU A 177 -3.45 -43.10 -33.49
C GLU A 177 -4.35 -43.38 -34.69
N LEU A 178 -3.93 -42.92 -35.87
CA LEU A 178 -4.69 -42.96 -37.11
C LEU A 178 -5.50 -44.25 -37.18
N SER A 179 -6.83 -44.12 -37.20
CA SER A 179 -7.63 -45.33 -37.30
C SER A 179 -7.25 -46.02 -38.61
N ALA A 180 -7.26 -47.35 -38.63
CA ALA A 180 -6.92 -48.12 -39.83
C ALA A 180 -7.81 -47.77 -41.04
N GLU A 181 -8.89 -47.01 -40.83
CA GLU A 181 -9.75 -46.42 -41.86
C GLU A 181 -9.16 -45.11 -42.43
N ASP A 182 -8.64 -44.23 -41.57
CA ASP A 182 -8.01 -42.96 -41.98
C ASP A 182 -6.74 -43.21 -42.80
N GLU A 183 -5.95 -44.22 -42.43
CA GLU A 183 -4.75 -44.60 -43.20
C GLU A 183 -5.10 -45.10 -44.61
N ARG A 184 -6.18 -45.87 -44.76
CA ARG A 184 -6.64 -46.36 -46.07
C ARG A 184 -7.06 -45.21 -46.97
N ARG A 185 -7.85 -44.27 -46.43
CA ARG A 185 -8.31 -43.09 -47.16
C ARG A 185 -7.15 -42.21 -47.62
N ILE A 186 -6.11 -42.05 -46.79
CA ILE A 186 -4.90 -41.32 -47.18
C ILE A 186 -4.15 -42.05 -48.30
N GLN A 187 -3.98 -43.38 -48.19
CA GLN A 187 -3.30 -44.15 -49.23
C GLN A 187 -4.04 -44.14 -50.57
N GLU A 188 -5.37 -44.14 -50.54
CA GLU A 188 -6.22 -44.01 -51.74
C GLU A 188 -5.99 -42.66 -52.43
N MET A 189 -6.07 -41.55 -51.69
CA MET A 189 -5.80 -40.21 -52.25
C MET A 189 -4.37 -40.06 -52.79
N LEU A 190 -3.38 -40.73 -52.19
CA LEU A 190 -1.99 -40.73 -52.68
C LEU A 190 -1.80 -41.56 -53.96
N ARG A 191 -2.58 -42.64 -54.13
CA ARG A 191 -2.58 -43.44 -55.37
C ARG A 191 -3.23 -42.66 -56.50
N GLU A 192 -4.38 -42.06 -56.25
CA GLU A 192 -5.10 -41.24 -57.23
C GLU A 192 -4.21 -40.09 -57.74
N ARG A 193 -3.53 -39.34 -56.85
CA ARG A 193 -2.58 -38.30 -57.25
C ARG A 193 -1.40 -38.82 -58.09
N ARG A 194 -0.95 -40.05 -57.84
CA ARG A 194 0.17 -40.67 -58.59
C ARG A 194 -0.27 -41.13 -59.98
N GLU A 195 -1.52 -41.51 -60.14
CA GLU A 195 -2.08 -41.95 -61.42
C GLU A 195 -2.44 -40.81 -62.36
N VAL A 196 -2.65 -39.58 -61.85
CA VAL A 196 -2.75 -38.39 -62.70
C VAL A 196 -1.38 -38.14 -63.35
N PRO A 197 -1.20 -38.46 -64.65
CA PRO A 197 0.08 -38.28 -65.32
C PRO A 197 0.32 -36.79 -65.43
N GLY A 198 1.38 -36.27 -64.82
CA GLY A 198 1.77 -34.87 -64.91
C GLY A 198 2.02 -34.49 -66.37
N ASP A 199 1.04 -33.84 -66.96
CA ASP A 199 1.04 -33.20 -68.25
C ASP A 199 1.95 -31.97 -68.19
N ALA A 200 3.22 -32.23 -68.50
CA ALA A 200 4.24 -31.24 -68.87
C ALA A 200 4.08 -30.82 -70.34
#